data_AF-L7LBL6-F1
#
_entry.id   AF-L7LBL6-F1
#
_cell.length_a   1.000
_cell.length_b   1.000
_cell.length_c   1.000
_cell.angle_alpha   90.00
_cell.angle_beta   90.00
_cell.angle_gamma   90.00
#
_symmetry.space_group_name_H-M   'P 1'
#
loop_
_entity.id
_entity.type
_entity.pdbx_description
1 polymer ?
#
loop_
_entity_poly.entity_id
_entity_poly.type
_entity_poly.pdbx_seq_one_letter_code
_entity_poly.pdbx_strand_id
1 'polypeptide(L)'
;MARHLKIGNATVSRVWREYGVQPWRAGTFKYSTDPELVAKVTDVVGLYLAPPENAIVLRADEKSQIQALDRTAPMLPMQPGQIERRTHDYKRHGTSTLFAALDIATGQVTAAVKPRHRHQEFLAFLRQLDRTYPGEELHLVMDNYATHKTPDVKAWLAAHENFHVHFTPISASWLNLVEVWFGIIDHQAIRRGVFTSVKDLNAKIRAFINGWNNRKHPFVWTKTDDGSVEEAGATVVREAAEFASSRAAVEER
;
A
#
# COMPACT_ATOMS: atom_id res chain seq x y z
N MET A 1 -32.49 9.49 16.70
CA MET A 1 -32.64 10.96 16.82
C MET A 1 -34.11 11.40 16.79
N ALA A 2 -34.84 11.27 15.67
CA ALA A 2 -36.23 11.73 15.53
C ALA A 2 -37.19 11.20 16.63
N ARG A 3 -37.17 9.89 16.90
CA ARG A 3 -37.97 9.26 17.96
C ARG A 3 -37.61 9.76 19.37
N HIS A 4 -36.33 10.00 19.62
CA HIS A 4 -35.82 10.49 20.91
C HIS A 4 -36.25 11.94 21.16
N LEU A 5 -36.16 12.78 20.13
CA LEU A 5 -36.54 14.20 20.18
C LEU A 5 -38.04 14.43 19.92
N LYS A 6 -38.82 13.37 19.66
CA LYS A 6 -40.26 13.43 19.32
C LYS A 6 -40.59 14.40 18.17
N ILE A 7 -39.73 14.44 17.15
CA ILE A 7 -39.92 15.25 15.93
C ILE A 7 -39.98 14.38 14.67
N GLY A 8 -40.45 14.95 13.56
CA GLY A 8 -40.47 14.28 12.27
C GLY A 8 -39.07 14.04 11.67
N ASN A 9 -38.91 12.93 10.95
CA ASN A 9 -37.66 12.60 10.22
C ASN A 9 -37.26 13.69 9.21
N ALA A 10 -38.25 14.35 8.59
CA ALA A 10 -38.02 15.46 7.67
C ALA A 10 -37.35 16.66 8.36
N THR A 11 -37.77 16.96 9.60
CA THR A 11 -37.16 18.02 10.42
C THR A 11 -35.70 17.71 10.72
N VAL A 12 -35.39 16.48 11.13
CA VAL A 12 -34.00 16.03 11.35
C VAL A 12 -33.17 16.15 10.07
N SER A 13 -33.71 15.71 8.93
CA SER A 13 -33.00 15.76 7.65
C SER A 13 -32.73 17.19 7.17
N ARG A 14 -33.69 18.11 7.39
CA ARG A 14 -33.51 19.53 7.08
C ARG A 14 -32.41 20.15 7.93
N VAL A 15 -32.43 19.90 9.24
CA VAL A 15 -31.39 20.37 10.17
C VAL A 15 -30.03 19.78 9.79
N TRP A 16 -29.95 18.49 9.45
CA TRP A 16 -28.67 17.92 8.99
C TRP A 16 -28.14 18.61 7.73
N ARG A 17 -28.99 18.92 6.75
CA ARG A 17 -28.55 19.66 5.54
C ARG A 17 -28.13 21.09 5.87
N GLU A 18 -28.90 21.78 6.71
CA GLU A 18 -28.64 23.15 7.12
C GLU A 18 -27.30 23.28 7.86
N TYR A 19 -26.99 22.34 8.75
CA TYR A 19 -25.76 22.32 9.54
C TYR A 19 -24.64 21.47 8.90
N GLY A 20 -24.82 21.00 7.66
CA GLY A 20 -23.81 20.19 6.96
C GLY A 20 -23.50 18.83 7.61
N VAL A 21 -24.37 18.33 8.49
CA VAL A 21 -24.17 17.03 9.16
C VAL A 21 -24.45 15.90 8.16
N GLN A 22 -23.44 15.06 7.94
CA GLN A 22 -23.48 13.93 7.01
C GLN A 22 -23.37 12.61 7.77
N PRO A 23 -24.44 12.12 8.44
CA PRO A 23 -24.38 10.97 9.34
C PRO A 23 -24.10 9.64 8.64
N TRP A 24 -24.18 9.59 7.31
CA TRP A 24 -23.76 8.44 6.50
C TRP A 24 -22.25 8.41 6.23
N ARG A 25 -21.52 9.50 6.51
CA ARG A 25 -20.06 9.51 6.45
C ARG A 25 -19.52 9.10 7.81
N ALA A 26 -18.70 8.07 7.80
CA ALA A 26 -17.88 7.66 8.92
C ALA A 26 -16.43 7.59 8.43
N GLY A 27 -15.51 8.14 9.21
CA GLY A 27 -14.08 8.11 8.95
C GLY A 27 -13.34 7.42 10.09
N THR A 28 -12.13 6.98 9.81
CA THR A 28 -11.18 6.54 10.83
C THR A 28 -10.08 7.59 10.92
N PHE A 29 -9.74 8.02 12.13
CA PHE A 29 -8.55 8.83 12.36
C PHE A 29 -7.54 8.02 13.18
N LYS A 30 -6.25 8.26 12.95
CA LYS A 30 -5.18 7.65 13.72
C LYS A 30 -4.07 8.66 13.94
N TYR A 31 -3.82 8.98 15.20
CA TYR A 31 -2.66 9.78 15.58
C TYR A 31 -1.45 8.87 15.75
N SER A 32 -0.32 9.25 15.17
CA SER A 32 0.95 8.60 15.45
C SER A 32 1.50 9.10 16.78
N THR A 33 1.95 8.18 17.62
CA THR A 33 2.67 8.47 18.87
C THR A 33 4.18 8.28 18.71
N ASP A 34 4.67 8.23 17.47
CA ASP A 34 6.09 8.06 17.17
C ASP A 34 6.85 9.34 17.58
N PRO A 35 7.82 9.27 18.51
CA PRO A 35 8.62 10.44 18.89
C PRO A 35 9.39 11.03 17.70
N GLU A 36 9.68 10.22 16.68
CA GLU A 36 10.40 10.61 15.47
C GLU A 36 9.46 10.85 14.28
N LEU A 37 8.16 11.08 14.53
CA LEU A 37 7.14 11.23 13.50
C LEU A 37 7.57 12.21 12.40
N VAL A 38 7.95 13.44 12.79
CA VAL A 38 8.32 14.49 11.83
C VAL A 38 9.53 14.06 11.00
N ALA A 39 10.61 13.58 11.64
CA ALA A 39 11.82 13.17 10.96
C ALA A 39 11.56 12.04 9.95
N LYS A 40 10.80 11.00 10.34
CA LYS A 40 10.47 9.87 9.46
C LYS A 40 9.54 10.26 8.32
N VAL A 41 8.56 11.15 8.57
CA VAL A 41 7.71 11.67 7.48
C VAL A 41 8.55 12.46 6.49
N THR A 42 9.39 13.39 6.97
CA THR A 42 10.23 14.21 6.11
C THR A 42 11.21 13.37 5.29
N ASP A 43 11.83 12.36 5.90
CA ASP A 43 12.72 11.41 5.22
C ASP A 43 11.99 10.68 4.08
N VAL A 44 10.86 10.02 4.38
CA VAL A 44 10.10 9.26 3.37
C VAL A 44 9.52 10.15 2.27
N VAL A 45 8.94 11.30 2.64
CA VAL A 45 8.38 12.25 1.66
C VAL A 45 9.49 12.85 0.81
N GLY A 46 10.64 13.17 1.41
CA GLY A 46 11.83 13.65 0.69
C GLY A 46 12.26 12.67 -0.39
N LEU A 47 12.36 11.38 -0.06
CA LEU A 47 12.69 10.33 -1.05
C LEU A 47 11.68 10.23 -2.18
N TYR A 48 10.39 10.47 -1.91
CA TYR A 48 9.34 10.36 -2.95
C TYR A 48 9.28 11.58 -3.86
N LEU A 49 9.57 12.78 -3.35
CA LEU A 49 9.52 14.02 -4.12
C LEU A 49 10.84 14.33 -4.82
N ALA A 50 11.96 14.02 -4.17
CA ALA A 50 13.32 14.33 -4.62
C ALA A 50 14.25 13.15 -4.27
N PRO A 51 14.12 12.00 -4.98
CA PRO A 51 15.00 10.86 -4.77
C PRO A 51 16.47 11.25 -5.03
N PRO A 52 17.45 10.65 -4.31
CA PRO A 52 18.85 10.86 -4.59
C PRO A 52 19.23 10.53 -6.03
N GLU A 53 20.19 11.26 -6.59
CA GLU A 53 20.67 11.01 -7.95
C GLU A 53 21.21 9.58 -8.09
N ASN A 54 20.89 8.93 -9.22
CA ASN A 54 21.32 7.57 -9.54
C ASN A 54 20.92 6.51 -8.48
N ALA A 55 19.84 6.76 -7.73
CA ALA A 55 19.31 5.81 -6.76
C ALA A 55 17.86 5.44 -7.08
N ILE A 56 17.48 4.21 -6.72
CA ILE A 56 16.13 3.67 -6.91
C ILE A 56 15.41 3.67 -5.56
N VAL A 57 14.30 4.40 -5.48
CA VAL A 57 13.43 4.39 -4.30
C VAL A 57 12.36 3.32 -4.45
N LEU A 58 12.40 2.34 -3.56
CA LEU A 58 11.48 1.20 -3.52
C LEU A 58 10.61 1.27 -2.27
N ARG A 59 9.29 1.29 -2.43
CA ARG A 59 8.36 1.00 -1.34
C ARG A 59 8.12 -0.50 -1.25
N ALA A 60 8.59 -1.15 -0.18
CA ALA A 60 8.43 -2.58 0.04
C ALA A 60 7.46 -2.90 1.18
N ASP A 61 6.60 -3.90 0.94
CA ASP A 61 5.60 -4.39 1.88
C ASP A 61 5.11 -5.79 1.46
N GLU A 62 4.29 -6.42 2.31
CA GLU A 62 3.64 -7.69 2.04
C GLU A 62 2.12 -7.68 2.25
N LYS A 63 1.43 -8.21 1.26
CA LYS A 63 0.04 -8.65 1.41
C LYS A 63 0.02 -10.09 1.88
N SER A 64 -0.13 -10.28 3.18
CA SER A 64 -0.21 -11.61 3.79
C SER A 64 -1.58 -12.28 3.60
N GLN A 65 -1.61 -13.60 3.74
CA GLN A 65 -2.83 -14.41 3.85
C GLN A 65 -3.83 -14.30 2.69
N ILE A 66 -3.37 -14.06 1.46
CA ILE A 66 -4.20 -14.06 0.26
C ILE A 66 -4.80 -15.47 0.08
N GLN A 67 -6.12 -15.56 0.06
CA GLN A 67 -6.83 -16.83 0.13
C GLN A 67 -7.12 -17.42 -1.25
N ALA A 68 -6.77 -18.70 -1.46
CA ALA A 68 -7.20 -19.45 -2.64
C ALA A 68 -8.64 -19.95 -2.39
N LEU A 69 -9.62 -19.24 -2.96
CA LEU A 69 -11.04 -19.52 -2.79
C LEU A 69 -11.63 -20.07 -4.09
N ASP A 70 -12.26 -21.24 -3.99
CA ASP A 70 -13.10 -21.80 -5.03
C ASP A 70 -14.58 -21.62 -4.65
N ARG A 71 -15.45 -21.51 -5.66
CA ARG A 71 -16.90 -21.39 -5.48
C ARG A 71 -17.54 -22.76 -5.54
N THR A 72 -18.49 -23.01 -4.67
CA THR A 72 -19.19 -24.31 -4.62
C THR A 72 -20.09 -24.54 -5.84
N ALA A 73 -20.48 -23.48 -6.55
CA ALA A 73 -21.18 -23.56 -7.83
C ALA A 73 -20.46 -22.77 -8.94
N PRO A 74 -20.60 -23.17 -10.22
CA PRO A 74 -20.03 -22.44 -11.36
C PRO A 74 -20.53 -20.99 -11.42
N MET A 75 -19.64 -20.07 -11.79
CA MET A 75 -20.08 -18.71 -12.14
C MET A 75 -20.80 -18.74 -13.49
N LEU A 76 -22.04 -18.25 -13.50
CA LEU A 76 -22.80 -18.09 -14.74
C LEU A 76 -22.32 -16.84 -15.50
N PRO A 77 -22.29 -16.87 -16.85
CA PRO A 77 -22.03 -15.68 -17.65
C PRO A 77 -23.02 -14.57 -17.31
N MET A 78 -22.53 -13.33 -17.30
CA MET A 78 -23.39 -12.16 -17.13
C MET A 78 -24.34 -12.03 -18.32
N GLN A 79 -25.61 -11.71 -18.06
CA GLN A 79 -26.63 -11.48 -19.09
C GLN A 79 -27.22 -10.07 -18.95
N PRO A 80 -27.71 -9.44 -20.05
CA PRO A 80 -28.42 -8.17 -19.96
C PRO A 80 -29.56 -8.22 -18.92
N GLY A 81 -29.59 -7.25 -18.00
CA GLY A 81 -30.57 -7.18 -16.92
C GLY A 81 -30.31 -8.09 -15.72
N GLN A 82 -29.24 -8.89 -15.72
CA GLN A 82 -28.85 -9.73 -14.59
C GLN A 82 -27.50 -9.30 -14.01
N ILE A 83 -27.48 -9.06 -12.69
CA ILE A 83 -26.24 -8.84 -11.95
C ILE A 83 -25.42 -10.14 -11.87
N GLU A 84 -24.10 -10.01 -11.72
CA GLU A 84 -23.23 -11.12 -11.37
C GLU A 84 -23.71 -11.76 -10.04
N ARG A 85 -23.97 -13.07 -10.04
CA ARG A 85 -24.35 -13.82 -8.85
C ARG A 85 -23.26 -14.81 -8.48
N ARG A 86 -23.02 -14.95 -7.18
CA ARG A 86 -22.01 -15.85 -6.62
C ARG A 86 -22.59 -16.55 -5.40
N THR A 87 -22.20 -17.82 -5.21
CA THR A 87 -22.50 -18.51 -3.96
C THR A 87 -21.73 -17.84 -2.82
N HIS A 88 -22.40 -17.68 -1.68
CA HIS A 88 -21.76 -17.29 -0.43
C HIS A 88 -20.81 -18.39 0.06
N ASP A 89 -21.15 -19.66 -0.19
CA ASP A 89 -20.31 -20.80 0.14
C ASP A 89 -19.05 -20.87 -0.74
N TYR A 90 -17.93 -21.19 -0.10
CA TYR A 90 -16.63 -21.31 -0.72
C TYR A 90 -15.85 -22.51 -0.18
N LYS A 91 -14.95 -23.05 -1.00
CA LYS A 91 -13.92 -24.01 -0.59
C LYS A 91 -12.59 -23.29 -0.49
N ARG A 92 -11.87 -23.53 0.61
CA ARG A 92 -10.58 -22.92 0.90
C ARG A 92 -9.46 -23.89 0.55
N HIS A 93 -8.56 -23.48 -0.33
CA HIS A 93 -7.45 -24.30 -0.82
C HIS A 93 -6.07 -23.90 -0.27
N GLY A 94 -6.06 -23.02 0.74
CA GLY A 94 -4.84 -22.51 1.38
C GLY A 94 -4.68 -21.00 1.20
N THR A 95 -3.50 -20.50 1.57
CA THR A 95 -3.14 -19.08 1.49
C THR A 95 -1.78 -18.88 0.85
N SER A 96 -1.56 -17.68 0.33
CA SER A 96 -0.28 -17.21 -0.20
C SER A 96 0.04 -15.84 0.40
N THR A 97 1.32 -15.49 0.46
CA THR A 97 1.81 -14.16 0.82
C THR A 97 2.44 -13.54 -0.42
N LEU A 98 2.12 -12.29 -0.71
CA LEU A 98 2.72 -11.51 -1.79
C LEU A 98 3.61 -10.42 -1.21
N PHE A 99 4.92 -10.57 -1.38
CA PHE A 99 5.87 -9.47 -1.19
C PHE A 99 5.93 -8.64 -2.46
N ALA A 100 5.96 -7.32 -2.33
CA ALA A 100 6.10 -6.41 -3.46
C ALA A 100 6.97 -5.20 -3.08
N ALA A 101 7.80 -4.78 -4.03
CA ALA A 101 8.57 -3.56 -3.99
C ALA A 101 8.15 -2.72 -5.20
N LEU A 102 7.53 -1.59 -4.93
CA LEU A 102 7.12 -0.61 -5.94
C LEU A 102 8.22 0.44 -6.10
N ASP A 103 8.75 0.55 -7.32
CA ASP A 103 9.57 1.66 -7.75
C ASP A 103 8.70 2.91 -7.89
N ILE A 104 9.00 3.94 -7.11
CA ILE A 104 8.24 5.18 -7.03
C ILE A 104 8.31 5.98 -8.33
N ALA A 105 9.48 6.01 -8.97
CA ALA A 105 9.73 6.81 -10.16
C ALA A 105 9.07 6.22 -11.40
N THR A 106 9.03 4.88 -11.51
CA THR A 106 8.55 4.21 -12.74
C THR A 106 7.21 3.50 -12.58
N GLY A 107 6.78 3.22 -11.34
CA GLY A 107 5.64 2.36 -11.04
C GLY A 107 5.90 0.86 -11.30
N GLN A 108 7.16 0.48 -11.55
CA GLN A 108 7.54 -0.93 -11.69
C GLN A 108 7.35 -1.66 -10.38
N VAL A 109 6.85 -2.89 -10.43
CA VAL A 109 6.72 -3.73 -9.25
C VAL A 109 7.58 -4.97 -9.39
N THR A 110 8.52 -5.13 -8.46
CA THR A 110 9.25 -6.38 -8.26
C THR A 110 8.58 -7.13 -7.12
N ALA A 111 8.07 -8.33 -7.39
CA ALA A 111 7.24 -9.05 -6.43
C ALA A 111 7.55 -10.54 -6.37
N ALA A 112 7.18 -11.17 -5.25
CA ALA A 112 7.36 -12.59 -5.01
C ALA A 112 6.18 -13.15 -4.21
N VAL A 113 5.64 -14.28 -4.69
CA VAL A 113 4.67 -15.08 -3.93
C VAL A 113 5.40 -16.13 -3.10
N LYS A 114 5.04 -16.22 -1.82
CA LYS A 114 5.66 -17.12 -0.82
C LYS A 114 4.56 -17.81 -0.01
N PRO A 115 4.81 -19.05 0.48
CA PRO A 115 3.82 -19.77 1.28
C PRO A 115 3.61 -19.18 2.69
N ARG A 116 4.57 -18.39 3.18
CA ARG A 116 4.58 -17.77 4.52
C ARG A 116 5.17 -16.35 4.45
N HIS A 117 4.99 -15.58 5.51
CA HIS A 117 5.46 -14.19 5.66
C HIS A 117 6.46 -14.06 6.82
N ARG A 118 7.47 -14.94 6.92
CA ARG A 118 8.50 -14.85 7.98
C ARG A 118 9.75 -14.17 7.44
N HIS A 119 10.68 -13.87 8.34
CA HIS A 119 11.96 -13.27 7.98
C HIS A 119 12.75 -14.08 6.93
N GLN A 120 12.63 -15.42 6.86
CA GLN A 120 13.30 -16.20 5.82
C GLN A 120 12.75 -15.91 4.42
N GLU A 121 11.42 -15.77 4.31
CA GLU A 121 10.77 -15.43 3.06
C GLU A 121 11.05 -13.99 2.65
N PHE A 122 11.12 -13.07 3.62
CA PHE A 122 11.53 -11.68 3.43
C PHE A 122 12.99 -11.57 2.97
N LEU A 123 13.93 -12.26 3.60
CA LEU A 123 15.33 -12.35 3.14
C LEU A 123 15.45 -12.90 1.72
N ALA A 124 14.62 -13.89 1.36
CA ALA A 124 14.58 -14.40 -0.01
C ALA A 124 14.04 -13.37 -1.01
N PHE A 125 13.20 -12.44 -0.55
CA PHE A 125 12.72 -11.32 -1.34
C PHE A 125 13.78 -10.22 -1.47
N LEU A 126 14.50 -9.87 -0.41
CA LEU A 126 15.64 -8.95 -0.48
C LEU A 126 16.72 -9.44 -1.47
N ARG A 127 17.10 -10.73 -1.42
CA ARG A 127 17.97 -11.35 -2.42
C ARG A 127 17.41 -11.36 -3.84
N GLN A 128 16.10 -11.22 -4.01
CA GLN A 128 15.51 -11.05 -5.34
C GLN A 128 15.67 -9.59 -5.80
N LEU A 129 15.48 -8.61 -4.92
CA LEU A 129 15.71 -7.20 -5.24
C LEU A 129 17.17 -6.96 -5.63
N ASP A 130 18.10 -7.49 -4.85
CA ASP A 130 19.55 -7.39 -5.11
C ASP A 130 19.93 -7.92 -6.51
N ARG A 131 19.37 -9.07 -6.91
CA ARG A 131 19.56 -9.63 -8.26
C ARG A 131 18.84 -8.84 -9.36
N THR A 132 17.78 -8.11 -9.02
CA THR A 132 16.99 -7.33 -9.98
C THR A 132 17.65 -5.99 -10.28
N TYR A 133 18.35 -5.42 -9.30
CA TYR A 133 19.01 -4.12 -9.38
C TYR A 133 20.50 -4.26 -9.01
N PRO A 134 21.29 -4.98 -9.81
CA PRO A 134 22.67 -5.28 -9.48
C PRO A 134 23.54 -4.01 -9.51
N GLY A 135 24.15 -3.67 -8.37
CA GLY A 135 25.06 -2.52 -8.25
C GLY A 135 24.37 -1.16 -8.16
N GLU A 136 23.04 -1.13 -8.09
CA GLU A 136 22.27 0.10 -7.91
C GLU A 136 22.17 0.46 -6.41
N GLU A 137 22.14 1.76 -6.12
CA GLU A 137 21.81 2.29 -4.80
C GLU A 137 20.30 2.20 -4.59
N LEU A 138 19.87 1.46 -3.56
CA LEU A 138 18.47 1.16 -3.27
C LEU A 138 18.02 1.80 -1.97
N HIS A 139 17.09 2.75 -2.05
CA HIS A 139 16.39 3.28 -0.88
C HIS A 139 15.10 2.49 -0.64
N LEU A 140 15.15 1.57 0.31
CA LEU A 140 14.05 0.68 0.65
C LEU A 140 13.19 1.27 1.77
N VAL A 141 12.04 1.80 1.41
CA VAL A 141 11.05 2.32 2.36
C VAL A 141 10.11 1.20 2.80
N MET A 142 10.03 0.93 4.11
CA MET A 142 9.25 -0.17 4.68
C MET A 142 8.40 0.25 5.88
N ASP A 143 7.53 -0.64 6.32
CA ASP A 143 6.83 -0.52 7.60
C ASP A 143 7.68 -1.04 8.78
N ASN A 144 7.18 -0.85 10.00
CA ASN A 144 7.87 -1.25 11.23
C ASN A 144 7.69 -2.74 11.60
N TYR A 145 7.25 -3.59 10.68
CA TYR A 145 6.94 -4.97 11.00
C TYR A 145 8.14 -5.73 11.59
N ALA A 146 7.87 -6.58 12.58
CA ALA A 146 8.91 -7.22 13.39
C ALA A 146 9.84 -8.13 12.55
N THR A 147 9.34 -8.72 11.46
CA THR A 147 10.13 -9.57 10.58
C THR A 147 11.23 -8.80 9.86
N HIS A 148 11.05 -7.49 9.62
CA HIS A 148 12.04 -6.61 8.99
C HIS A 148 13.21 -6.27 9.94
N LYS A 149 13.08 -6.60 11.24
CA LYS A 149 14.02 -6.19 12.29
C LYS A 149 14.69 -7.37 13.00
N THR A 150 14.54 -8.58 12.47
CA THR A 150 15.23 -9.75 13.04
C THR A 150 16.75 -9.62 12.88
N PRO A 151 17.55 -10.27 13.75
CA PRO A 151 19.01 -10.22 13.66
C PRO A 151 19.54 -10.62 12.27
N ASP A 152 18.99 -11.66 11.67
CA ASP A 152 19.41 -12.13 10.34
C ASP A 152 19.12 -11.10 9.23
N VAL A 153 18.00 -10.40 9.30
CA VAL A 153 17.65 -9.34 8.33
C VAL A 153 18.57 -8.15 8.50
N LYS A 154 18.82 -7.73 9.75
CA LYS A 154 19.77 -6.64 10.04
C LYS A 154 21.18 -6.98 9.59
N ALA A 155 21.65 -8.21 9.85
CA ALA A 155 22.97 -8.67 9.43
C ALA A 155 23.09 -8.72 7.90
N TRP A 156 22.03 -9.16 7.20
CA TRP A 156 22.02 -9.16 5.74
C TRP A 156 22.08 -7.73 5.20
N LEU A 157 21.23 -6.81 5.69
CA LEU A 157 21.23 -5.40 5.26
C LEU A 157 22.57 -4.71 5.55
N ALA A 158 23.18 -4.96 6.70
CA ALA A 158 24.49 -4.41 7.05
C ALA A 158 25.62 -4.92 6.13
N ALA A 159 25.46 -6.08 5.50
CA ALA A 159 26.42 -6.62 4.54
C ALA A 159 26.18 -6.16 3.09
N HIS A 160 25.10 -5.42 2.81
CA HIS A 160 24.75 -4.91 1.49
C HIS A 160 24.66 -3.38 1.58
N GLU A 161 25.82 -2.71 1.46
CA GLU A 161 25.95 -1.26 1.67
C GLU A 161 25.10 -0.42 0.71
N ASN A 162 24.71 -0.99 -0.45
CA ASN A 162 23.82 -0.37 -1.42
C ASN A 162 22.33 -0.40 -1.02
N PHE A 163 21.97 -1.01 0.11
CA PHE A 163 20.59 -1.01 0.64
C PHE A 163 20.43 -0.01 1.79
N HIS A 164 19.83 1.14 1.51
CA HIS A 164 19.48 2.16 2.51
C HIS A 164 18.05 1.95 2.99
N VAL A 165 17.84 1.61 4.26
CA VAL A 165 16.51 1.30 4.80
C VAL A 165 15.89 2.49 5.51
N HIS A 166 14.65 2.81 5.12
CA HIS A 166 13.84 3.88 5.68
C HIS A 166 12.55 3.31 6.26
N PHE A 167 12.28 3.57 7.54
CA PHE A 167 11.07 3.10 8.19
C PHE A 167 10.02 4.21 8.25
N THR A 168 8.81 3.88 7.84
CA THR A 168 7.66 4.76 8.06
C THR A 168 7.41 5.00 9.55
N PRO A 169 6.81 6.15 9.93
CA PRO A 169 6.37 6.36 11.30
C PRO A 169 5.37 5.29 11.75
N ILE A 170 5.33 5.03 13.06
CA ILE A 170 4.29 4.17 13.64
C ILE A 170 2.92 4.70 13.23
N SER A 171 2.03 3.82 12.77
CA SER A 171 0.65 4.19 12.41
C SER A 171 0.48 5.12 11.19
N ALA A 172 1.48 5.22 10.30
CA ALA A 172 1.43 6.06 9.10
C ALA A 172 1.22 5.25 7.80
N SER A 173 0.18 4.41 7.74
CA SER A 173 -0.12 3.59 6.54
C SER A 173 -0.46 4.43 5.30
N TRP A 174 -0.86 5.70 5.47
CA TRP A 174 -1.11 6.63 4.36
C TRP A 174 0.15 6.96 3.53
N LEU A 175 1.35 6.69 4.04
CA LEU A 175 2.62 6.79 3.30
C LEU A 175 2.93 5.52 2.47
N ASN A 176 2.12 4.48 2.59
CA ASN A 176 2.40 3.18 2.01
C ASN A 176 1.86 3.06 0.57
N LEU A 177 2.58 3.61 -0.41
CA LEU A 177 2.11 3.64 -1.82
C LEU A 177 1.91 2.26 -2.44
N VAL A 178 2.64 1.22 -2.00
CA VAL A 178 2.42 -0.15 -2.51
C VAL A 178 1.09 -0.74 -2.05
N GLU A 179 0.47 -0.23 -0.97
CA GLU A 179 -0.90 -0.62 -0.59
C GLU A 179 -1.93 -0.23 -1.65
N VAL A 180 -1.71 0.88 -2.37
CA VAL A 180 -2.55 1.26 -3.52
C VAL A 180 -2.47 0.18 -4.59
N TRP A 181 -1.25 -0.26 -4.93
CA TRP A 181 -1.04 -1.36 -5.87
C TRP A 181 -1.66 -2.67 -5.39
N PHE A 182 -1.55 -2.98 -4.09
CA PHE A 182 -2.23 -4.13 -3.49
C PHE A 182 -3.75 -4.05 -3.62
N GLY A 183 -4.34 -2.85 -3.53
CA GLY A 183 -5.76 -2.62 -3.85
C GLY A 183 -6.08 -2.97 -5.30
N ILE A 184 -5.25 -2.50 -6.25
CA ILE A 184 -5.46 -2.75 -7.69
C ILE A 184 -5.44 -4.26 -7.99
N ILE A 185 -4.42 -5.00 -7.54
CA ILE A 185 -4.37 -6.45 -7.75
C ILE A 185 -5.51 -7.18 -7.04
N ASP A 186 -5.92 -6.71 -5.85
CA ASP A 186 -7.06 -7.30 -5.14
C ASP A 186 -8.33 -7.20 -5.98
N HIS A 187 -8.63 -6.01 -6.50
CA HIS A 187 -9.81 -5.76 -7.31
C HIS A 187 -9.77 -6.45 -8.69
N GLN A 188 -8.61 -6.46 -9.36
CA GLN A 188 -8.50 -6.93 -10.74
C GLN A 188 -8.23 -8.43 -10.87
N ALA A 189 -7.55 -9.05 -9.90
CA ALA A 189 -7.08 -10.44 -10.02
C ALA A 189 -7.55 -11.36 -8.89
N ILE A 190 -7.68 -10.87 -7.65
CA ILE A 190 -7.86 -11.75 -6.47
C ILE A 190 -9.33 -11.86 -6.06
N ARG A 191 -9.98 -10.74 -5.71
CA ARG A 191 -11.32 -10.68 -5.11
C ARG A 191 -12.39 -11.35 -5.96
N ARG A 192 -12.23 -11.27 -7.29
CA ARG A 192 -13.15 -11.86 -8.25
C ARG A 192 -12.72 -13.22 -8.80
N GLY A 193 -11.53 -13.69 -8.47
CA GLY A 193 -11.00 -14.96 -8.94
C GLY A 193 -11.66 -16.18 -8.30
N VAL A 194 -11.51 -17.31 -8.99
CA VAL A 194 -11.85 -18.65 -8.52
C VAL A 194 -10.56 -19.45 -8.60
N PHE A 195 -10.12 -19.99 -7.47
CA PHE A 195 -8.82 -20.63 -7.33
C PHE A 195 -8.96 -22.00 -6.70
N THR A 196 -8.73 -23.06 -7.48
CA THR A 196 -8.83 -24.45 -7.04
C THR A 196 -7.57 -24.93 -6.30
N SER A 197 -6.52 -24.11 -6.26
CA SER A 197 -5.28 -24.37 -5.53
C SER A 197 -4.48 -23.09 -5.28
N VAL A 198 -3.54 -23.12 -4.33
CA VAL A 198 -2.54 -22.05 -4.16
C VAL A 198 -1.65 -21.88 -5.40
N LYS A 199 -1.40 -22.97 -6.16
CA LYS A 199 -0.61 -22.90 -7.40
C LYS A 199 -1.32 -22.06 -8.46
N ASP A 200 -2.63 -22.24 -8.62
CA ASP A 200 -3.46 -21.46 -9.54
C ASP A 200 -3.53 -19.99 -9.13
N LEU A 201 -3.79 -19.71 -7.84
CA LEU A 201 -3.72 -18.34 -7.28
C LEU A 201 -2.38 -17.67 -7.60
N ASN A 202 -1.27 -18.36 -7.33
CA ASN A 202 0.07 -17.83 -7.59
C ASN A 202 0.34 -17.60 -9.08
N ALA A 203 -0.21 -18.44 -9.97
CA ALA A 203 -0.09 -18.24 -11.41
C ALA A 203 -0.83 -16.97 -11.85
N LYS A 204 -2.05 -16.73 -11.32
CA LYS A 204 -2.83 -15.52 -11.62
C LYS A 204 -2.19 -14.26 -11.08
N ILE A 205 -1.63 -14.30 -9.86
CA ILE A 205 -0.87 -13.17 -9.30
C ILE A 205 0.34 -12.84 -10.19
N ARG A 206 1.12 -13.84 -10.62
CA ARG A 206 2.27 -13.63 -11.53
C ARG A 206 1.84 -13.06 -12.88
N ALA A 207 0.77 -13.58 -13.46
CA ALA A 207 0.22 -13.07 -14.72
C ALA A 207 -0.20 -11.60 -14.59
N PHE A 208 -0.83 -11.23 -13.47
CA PHE A 208 -1.18 -9.84 -13.18
C PHE A 208 0.06 -8.96 -13.06
N ILE A 209 1.10 -9.39 -12.32
CA ILE A 209 2.34 -8.62 -12.15
C ILE A 209 3.01 -8.35 -13.51
N ASN A 210 3.11 -9.38 -14.37
CA ASN A 210 3.66 -9.22 -15.71
C ASN A 210 2.83 -8.24 -16.55
N GLY A 211 1.50 -8.37 -16.50
CA GLY A 211 0.59 -7.46 -17.19
C GLY A 211 0.65 -6.03 -16.66
N TRP A 212 0.85 -5.84 -15.35
CA TRP A 212 1.06 -4.53 -14.72
C TRP A 212 2.36 -3.90 -15.23
N ASN A 213 3.48 -4.62 -15.14
CA ASN A 213 4.80 -4.09 -15.50
C ASN A 213 4.91 -3.71 -16.99
N ASN A 214 4.12 -4.34 -17.87
CA ASN A 214 4.03 -3.96 -19.29
C ASN A 214 3.32 -2.60 -19.53
N ARG A 215 2.54 -2.12 -18.56
CA ARG A 215 1.75 -0.87 -18.63
C ARG A 215 1.97 0.03 -17.41
N LYS A 216 3.10 -0.18 -16.74
CA LYS A 216 3.45 0.51 -15.49
C LYS A 216 3.46 2.02 -15.73
N HIS A 217 3.08 2.73 -14.69
CA HIS A 217 3.13 4.18 -14.64
C HIS A 217 3.33 4.57 -13.18
N PRO A 218 4.06 5.66 -12.91
CA PRO A 218 4.24 6.15 -11.56
C PRO A 218 2.89 6.48 -10.93
N PHE A 219 2.78 6.25 -9.63
CA PHE A 219 1.64 6.74 -8.88
C PHE A 219 1.82 8.23 -8.59
N VAL A 220 0.83 9.02 -9.00
CA VAL A 220 0.77 10.43 -8.62
C VAL A 220 0.23 10.49 -7.20
N TRP A 221 1.03 11.07 -6.30
CA TRP A 221 0.58 11.32 -4.95
C TRP A 221 -0.34 12.55 -4.91
N THR A 222 -1.65 12.31 -5.07
CA THR A 222 -2.68 13.33 -4.83
C THR A 222 -3.17 13.22 -3.40
N LYS A 223 -2.76 14.16 -2.54
CA LYS A 223 -3.49 14.42 -1.30
C LYS A 223 -4.71 15.26 -1.65
N THR A 224 -5.90 14.67 -1.62
CA THR A 224 -7.15 15.45 -1.61
C THR A 224 -7.36 16.01 -0.21
N ASP A 225 -7.54 17.32 -0.12
CA ASP A 225 -7.92 18.04 1.10
C ASP A 225 -9.31 17.59 1.56
N ASP A 226 -9.40 16.47 2.28
CA ASP A 226 -10.65 16.01 2.90
C ASP A 226 -10.71 16.26 4.41
N GLY A 227 -9.84 17.15 4.92
CA GLY A 227 -9.96 17.77 6.24
C GLY A 227 -9.81 16.82 7.43
N SER A 228 -9.31 15.60 7.23
CA SER A 228 -9.28 14.57 8.29
C SER A 228 -7.89 14.26 8.86
N VAL A 229 -6.82 14.87 8.29
CA VAL A 229 -5.42 14.75 8.76
C VAL A 229 -4.79 16.15 8.79
N GLU A 230 -5.31 17.04 9.63
CA GLU A 230 -5.25 18.47 9.30
C GLU A 230 -4.11 19.32 9.91
N GLU A 231 -3.39 18.95 10.99
CA GLU A 231 -2.39 19.91 11.52
C GLU A 231 -0.94 19.43 11.57
N ALA A 232 -0.64 18.20 11.98
CA ALA A 232 0.76 17.77 12.08
C ALA A 232 1.34 17.26 10.75
N GLY A 233 0.62 16.37 10.05
CA GLY A 233 1.13 15.76 8.82
C GLY A 233 1.06 16.66 7.57
N ALA A 234 0.06 17.56 7.51
CA ALA A 234 -0.08 18.51 6.41
C ALA A 234 1.03 19.58 6.43
N THR A 235 1.33 20.10 7.63
CA THR A 235 2.41 21.06 7.85
C THR A 235 3.76 20.44 7.53
N VAL A 236 4.03 19.22 8.01
CA VAL A 236 5.31 18.52 7.73
C VAL A 236 5.47 18.17 6.26
N VAL A 237 4.41 17.75 5.57
CA VAL A 237 4.47 17.49 4.11
C VAL A 237 4.71 18.78 3.33
N ARG A 238 4.06 19.88 3.74
CA ARG A 238 4.20 21.18 3.08
C ARG A 238 5.59 21.78 3.34
N GLU A 239 6.09 21.70 4.57
CA GLU A 239 7.45 22.08 4.96
C GLU A 239 8.50 21.19 4.30
N ALA A 240 8.28 19.88 4.18
CA ALA A 240 9.19 18.97 3.47
C ALA A 240 9.21 19.26 1.96
N ALA A 241 8.07 19.58 1.35
CA ALA A 241 7.99 19.99 -0.05
C ALA A 241 8.65 21.36 -0.28
N GLU A 242 8.48 22.32 0.64
CA GLU A 242 9.16 23.63 0.61
C GLU A 242 10.68 23.48 0.83
N PHE A 243 11.11 22.59 1.73
CA PHE A 243 12.52 22.28 1.98
C PHE A 243 13.18 21.58 0.78
N ALA A 244 12.53 20.58 0.18
CA ALA A 244 13.01 19.92 -1.04
C ALA A 244 13.13 20.91 -2.22
N SER A 245 12.15 21.81 -2.37
CA SER A 245 12.20 22.88 -3.38
C SER A 245 13.34 23.88 -3.12
N SER A 246 13.68 24.13 -1.85
CA SER A 246 14.78 25.04 -1.49
C SER A 246 16.18 24.45 -1.75
N ARG A 247 16.37 23.13 -1.65
CA ARG A 247 17.66 22.48 -1.98
C ARG A 247 17.92 22.48 -3.48
N ALA A 248 16.89 22.21 -4.29
CA ALA A 248 17.01 22.27 -5.75
C ALA A 248 17.44 23.66 -6.26
N ALA A 249 17.06 24.74 -5.57
CA ALA A 249 17.42 26.11 -5.95
C ALA A 249 18.84 26.54 -5.52
N VAL A 250 19.51 25.77 -4.64
CA VAL A 250 20.87 26.08 -4.15
C VAL A 250 21.94 25.36 -4.98
N GLU A 251 21.59 24.28 -5.69
CA GLU A 251 22.50 23.56 -6.60
C GLU A 251 22.56 24.15 -8.03
N GLU A 252 21.71 25.14 -8.35
CA GLU A 252 21.70 25.89 -9.63
C GLU A 252 22.49 27.23 -9.58
N ARG A 253 23.35 27.45 -8.58
CA ARG A 253 24.16 28.68 -8.45
C ARG A 253 25.67 28.44 -8.36
#